data_AF-A0A7W1AZD3-F1
#
_entry.id   AF-A0A7W1AZD3-F1
#
_cell.length_a   1.000
_cell.length_b   1.000
_cell.length_c   1.000
_cell.angle_alpha   90.00
_cell.angle_beta   90.00
_cell.angle_gamma   90.00
#
_symmetry.space_group_name_H-M   'P 1'
#
loop_
_entity.id
_entity.type
_entity.pdbx_description
1 polymer ?
#
loop_
_entity_poly.entity_id
_entity_poly.type
_entity_poly.pdbx_seq_one_letter_code
_entity_poly.pdbx_strand_id
1 'polypeptide(L)'
;MCGDLDDEDGLEAALYARFRAHARTLLKGRSDDPAGRAEPTSAYMDRLFADALARCLRDGDDAEESRRYDMLAAQPIVLARLAGFLAAHASLREDPLRKVIEALMHGYAEAERIEPGHGHDHDDQHGHDHHGHAYPHHDHRH
;
A
#
# COMPACT_ATOMS: atom_id res chain seq x y z
N MET A 1 33.66 -16.78 -6.25
CA MET A 1 32.58 -15.77 -6.31
C MET A 1 31.30 -16.48 -5.89
N CYS A 2 31.14 -16.72 -4.59
CA CYS A 2 30.00 -17.42 -3.98
C CYS A 2 29.54 -16.60 -2.77
N GLY A 3 29.10 -15.37 -3.02
CA GLY A 3 28.62 -14.45 -1.99
C GLY A 3 27.18 -13.99 -2.20
N ASP A 4 26.66 -13.99 -3.43
CA ASP A 4 25.32 -13.43 -3.71
C ASP A 4 24.15 -14.34 -3.29
N LEU A 5 24.29 -15.67 -3.31
CA LEU A 5 23.15 -16.56 -3.10
C LEU A 5 22.65 -16.57 -1.65
N ASP A 6 23.55 -16.51 -0.67
CA ASP A 6 23.17 -16.45 0.75
C ASP A 6 22.59 -15.07 1.12
N ASP A 7 22.99 -14.01 0.40
CA ASP A 7 22.49 -12.64 0.59
C ASP A 7 21.10 -12.43 -0.05
N GLU A 8 20.84 -13.05 -1.21
CA GLU A 8 19.54 -13.04 -1.89
C GLU A 8 18.45 -13.76 -1.08
N ASP A 9 18.74 -14.97 -0.56
CA ASP A 9 17.81 -15.72 0.29
C ASP A 9 17.44 -14.94 1.57
N GLY A 10 18.40 -14.20 2.14
CA GLY A 10 18.18 -13.33 3.29
C GLY A 10 17.28 -12.13 2.99
N LEU A 11 17.43 -11.53 1.81
CA LEU A 11 16.60 -10.41 1.35
C LEU A 11 15.15 -10.84 1.13
N GLU A 12 14.93 -11.96 0.43
CA GLU A 12 13.60 -12.48 0.14
C GLU A 12 12.82 -12.87 1.40
N ALA A 13 13.51 -13.50 2.35
CA ALA A 13 12.94 -13.81 3.67
C ALA A 13 12.51 -12.52 4.41
N ALA A 14 13.33 -11.47 4.35
CA ALA A 14 13.01 -10.18 4.96
C ALA A 14 11.80 -9.50 4.29
N LEU A 15 11.73 -9.52 2.95
CA LEU A 15 10.60 -8.98 2.19
C LEU A 15 9.29 -9.72 2.52
N TYR A 16 9.34 -11.06 2.57
CA TYR A 16 8.16 -11.85 2.95
C TYR A 16 7.73 -11.59 4.40
N ALA A 17 8.67 -11.52 5.34
CA ALA A 17 8.38 -11.21 6.74
C ALA A 17 7.70 -9.84 6.89
N ARG A 18 8.15 -8.85 6.11
CA ARG A 18 7.57 -7.51 6.07
C ARG A 18 6.15 -7.52 5.52
N PHE A 19 5.93 -8.17 4.38
CA PHE A 19 4.58 -8.37 3.83
C PHE A 19 3.65 -9.01 4.87
N ARG A 20 4.11 -10.08 5.52
CA ARG A 20 3.34 -10.82 6.53
C ARG A 20 2.92 -9.94 7.70
N ALA A 21 3.83 -9.10 8.21
CA ALA A 21 3.53 -8.17 9.29
C ALA A 21 2.47 -7.12 8.88
N HIS A 22 2.58 -6.58 7.67
CA HIS A 22 1.67 -5.59 7.13
C HIS A 22 0.28 -6.16 6.88
N ALA A 23 0.20 -7.32 6.22
CA ALA A 23 -1.05 -8.01 5.95
C ALA A 23 -1.83 -8.30 7.24
N ARG A 24 -1.14 -8.75 8.30
CA ARG A 24 -1.76 -9.00 9.61
C ARG A 24 -2.32 -7.74 10.26
N THR A 25 -1.61 -6.62 10.14
CA THR A 25 -2.06 -5.33 10.68
C THR A 25 -3.33 -4.87 9.98
N LEU A 26 -3.37 -4.94 8.65
CA LEU A 26 -4.55 -4.59 7.84
C LEU A 26 -5.75 -5.48 8.15
N LEU A 27 -5.56 -6.79 8.28
CA LEU A 27 -6.63 -7.73 8.59
C LEU A 27 -7.21 -7.51 10.00
N LYS A 28 -6.37 -7.19 10.97
CA LYS A 28 -6.81 -6.89 12.35
C LYS A 28 -7.65 -5.60 12.42
N GLY A 29 -7.31 -4.58 11.65
CA GLY A 29 -8.08 -3.33 11.61
C GLY A 29 -9.48 -3.47 10.99
N ARG A 30 -9.74 -4.56 10.24
CA ARG A 30 -11.00 -4.80 9.52
C ARG A 30 -11.96 -5.77 10.23
N SER A 31 -11.53 -6.48 11.27
CA SER A 31 -12.38 -7.41 12.03
C SER A 31 -13.38 -6.73 12.99
N ASP A 32 -13.28 -5.40 13.15
CA ASP A 32 -14.01 -4.64 14.17
C ASP A 32 -15.32 -4.00 13.66
N ASP A 33 -15.77 -4.30 12.44
CA ASP A 33 -16.97 -3.68 11.84
C ASP A 33 -18.24 -4.55 12.06
N PRO A 34 -19.30 -4.05 12.73
CA PRO A 34 -20.42 -4.87 13.16
C PRO A 34 -21.36 -5.23 11.99
N ALA A 35 -21.59 -6.54 11.81
CA ALA A 35 -22.56 -7.09 10.86
C ALA A 35 -24.00 -6.78 11.29
N GLY A 36 -24.80 -6.10 10.44
CA GLY A 36 -26.20 -5.86 10.79
C GLY A 36 -27.11 -5.08 9.82
N ARG A 37 -26.71 -4.78 8.59
CA ARG A 37 -27.58 -4.13 7.59
C ARG A 37 -27.22 -4.61 6.18
N ALA A 38 -28.11 -4.43 5.20
CA ALA A 38 -27.79 -4.66 3.79
C ALA A 38 -26.46 -3.97 3.49
N GLU A 39 -25.44 -4.77 3.13
CA GLU A 39 -24.09 -4.24 3.03
C GLU A 39 -24.02 -3.23 1.88
N PRO A 40 -23.56 -1.99 2.13
CA PRO A 40 -23.19 -1.12 1.05
C PRO A 40 -22.10 -1.81 0.21
N THR A 41 -22.09 -1.57 -1.10
CA THR A 41 -21.09 -2.16 -2.02
C THR A 41 -19.66 -1.99 -1.52
N SER A 42 -19.35 -0.90 -0.82
CA SER A 42 -18.05 -0.68 -0.20
C SER A 42 -17.68 -1.74 0.86
N ALA A 43 -18.59 -2.09 1.76
CA ALA A 43 -18.36 -3.11 2.78
C ALA A 43 -18.14 -4.50 2.15
N TYR A 44 -18.88 -4.81 1.09
CA TYR A 44 -18.64 -6.03 0.30
C TYR A 44 -17.24 -6.03 -0.32
N MET A 45 -16.82 -4.93 -0.96
CA MET A 45 -15.50 -4.81 -1.57
C MET A 45 -14.38 -4.91 -0.51
N ASP A 46 -14.58 -4.34 0.67
CA ASP A 46 -13.64 -4.39 1.77
C ASP A 46 -13.49 -5.81 2.35
N ARG A 47 -14.59 -6.54 2.48
CA ARG A 47 -14.55 -7.97 2.86
C ARG A 47 -13.86 -8.79 1.79
N LEU A 48 -14.19 -8.59 0.51
CA LEU A 48 -13.57 -9.31 -0.60
C LEU A 48 -12.04 -9.09 -0.64
N PHE A 49 -11.59 -7.86 -0.40
CA PHE A 49 -10.17 -7.55 -0.26
C PHE A 49 -9.54 -8.29 0.92
N ALA A 50 -10.17 -8.24 2.10
CA ALA A 50 -9.67 -8.92 3.29
C ALA A 50 -9.58 -10.43 3.10
N ASP A 51 -10.60 -11.05 2.50
CA ASP A 51 -10.62 -12.49 2.20
C ASP A 51 -9.51 -12.89 1.23
N ALA A 52 -9.29 -12.09 0.18
CA ALA A 52 -8.21 -12.30 -0.78
C ALA A 52 -6.82 -12.16 -0.13
N LEU A 53 -6.61 -11.11 0.67
CA LEU A 53 -5.35 -10.89 1.39
C LEU A 53 -5.07 -12.00 2.41
N ALA A 54 -6.09 -12.41 3.17
CA ALA A 54 -5.99 -13.52 4.11
C ALA A 54 -5.70 -14.85 3.39
N ARG A 55 -6.23 -15.04 2.18
CA ARG A 55 -5.87 -16.19 1.34
C ARG A 55 -4.40 -16.15 0.93
N CYS A 56 -3.92 -15.02 0.41
CA CYS A 56 -2.51 -14.86 0.02
C CYS A 56 -1.56 -15.14 1.19
N LEU A 57 -1.89 -14.66 2.38
CA LEU A 57 -1.12 -14.88 3.60
C LEU A 57 -1.07 -16.35 4.01
N ARG A 58 -2.21 -17.07 3.94
CA ARG A 58 -2.27 -18.49 4.24
C ARG A 58 -1.47 -19.32 3.24
N ASP A 59 -1.61 -19.03 1.95
CA ASP A 59 -0.87 -19.74 0.90
C ASP A 59 0.66 -19.62 1.11
N GLY A 60 1.15 -18.48 1.59
CA GLY A 60 2.56 -18.30 1.94
C GLY A 60 2.96 -18.95 3.28
N ASP A 61 2.10 -18.91 4.30
CA ASP A 61 2.37 -19.54 5.59
C ASP A 61 2.42 -21.08 5.48
N ASP A 62 1.63 -21.67 4.57
CA ASP A 62 1.59 -23.11 4.28
C ASP A 62 2.74 -23.57 3.35
N ALA A 63 3.47 -22.63 2.74
CA ALA A 63 4.58 -22.94 1.83
C ALA A 63 5.91 -23.15 2.57
N GLU A 64 6.78 -23.95 1.95
CA GLU A 64 8.20 -24.08 2.31
C GLU A 64 8.88 -22.70 2.35
N GLU A 65 9.79 -22.49 3.30
CA GLU A 65 10.41 -21.18 3.55
C GLU A 65 11.06 -20.57 2.30
N SER A 66 11.79 -21.37 1.53
CA SER A 66 12.43 -20.97 0.28
C SER A 66 11.46 -20.66 -0.86
N ARG A 67 10.16 -20.94 -0.71
CA ARG A 67 9.15 -20.71 -1.75
C ARG A 67 8.15 -19.63 -1.40
N ARG A 68 8.20 -19.10 -0.16
CA ARG A 68 7.19 -18.13 0.32
C ARG A 68 7.24 -16.83 -0.48
N TYR A 69 8.45 -16.34 -0.74
CA TYR A 69 8.63 -15.11 -1.50
C TYR A 69 8.26 -15.28 -2.98
N ASP A 70 8.69 -16.37 -3.62
CA ASP A 70 8.26 -16.73 -4.97
C ASP A 70 6.73 -16.76 -5.12
N MET A 71 6.04 -17.37 -4.15
CA MET A 71 4.58 -17.43 -4.14
C MET A 71 3.96 -16.04 -3.96
N LEU A 72 4.50 -15.23 -3.04
CA LEU A 72 4.09 -13.85 -2.86
C LEU A 72 4.27 -13.03 -4.15
N ALA A 73 5.40 -13.18 -4.85
CA ALA A 73 5.68 -12.46 -6.10
C ALA A 73 4.73 -12.87 -7.25
N ALA A 74 4.28 -14.13 -7.28
CA ALA A 74 3.36 -14.63 -8.29
C ALA A 74 1.89 -14.24 -8.05
N GLN A 75 1.47 -14.08 -6.79
CA GLN A 75 0.08 -13.80 -6.41
C GLN A 75 -0.51 -12.53 -7.09
N PRO A 76 0.17 -11.36 -7.12
CA PRO A 76 -0.32 -10.17 -7.80
C PRO A 76 -0.61 -10.39 -9.29
N ILE A 77 0.21 -11.19 -9.97
CA ILE A 77 0.05 -11.49 -11.41
C ILE A 77 -1.27 -12.23 -11.65
N VAL A 78 -1.56 -13.22 -10.80
CA VAL A 78 -2.81 -14.00 -10.88
C VAL A 78 -4.02 -13.13 -10.56
N LEU A 79 -3.93 -12.28 -9.54
CA LEU A 79 -5.00 -11.36 -9.15
C LEU A 79 -5.27 -10.32 -10.24
N ALA A 80 -4.24 -9.77 -10.89
CA ALA A 80 -4.38 -8.86 -12.01
C ALA A 80 -5.07 -9.54 -13.21
N ARG A 81 -4.70 -10.79 -13.51
CA ARG A 81 -5.37 -11.58 -14.56
C ARG A 81 -6.85 -11.81 -14.23
N LEU A 82 -7.18 -12.11 -12.98
CA LEU A 82 -8.57 -12.25 -12.52
C LEU A 82 -9.34 -10.94 -12.67
N ALA A 83 -8.76 -9.82 -12.26
CA ALA A 83 -9.38 -8.49 -12.38
C ALA A 83 -9.68 -8.15 -13.85
N GLY A 84 -8.74 -8.39 -14.77
CA GLY A 84 -8.95 -8.21 -16.21
C GLY A 84 -10.05 -9.12 -16.78
N PHE A 85 -10.10 -10.38 -16.35
CA PHE A 85 -11.16 -11.32 -16.74
C PHE A 85 -12.55 -10.82 -16.31
N LEU A 86 -12.69 -10.35 -15.06
CA LEU A 86 -13.94 -9.79 -14.54
C LEU A 86 -14.32 -8.49 -15.29
N ALA A 87 -13.35 -7.61 -15.53
CA ALA A 87 -13.55 -6.35 -16.23
C ALA A 87 -14.04 -6.53 -17.68
N ALA A 88 -13.60 -7.59 -18.36
CA ALA A 88 -14.05 -7.92 -19.72
C ALA A 88 -15.55 -8.25 -19.81
N HIS A 89 -16.24 -8.43 -18.68
CA HIS A 89 -17.67 -8.72 -18.61
C HIS A 89 -18.48 -7.55 -18.03
N ALA A 90 -17.82 -6.44 -17.69
CA ALA A 90 -18.49 -5.22 -17.26
C ALA A 90 -19.12 -4.46 -18.45
N SER A 91 -20.19 -3.73 -18.18
CA SER A 91 -20.85 -2.89 -19.19
C SER A 91 -19.90 -1.80 -19.69
N LEU A 92 -19.68 -1.74 -21.01
CA LEU A 92 -18.81 -0.79 -21.72
C LEU A 92 -19.22 0.69 -21.61
N ARG A 93 -20.31 1.01 -20.91
CA ARG A 93 -20.70 2.40 -20.60
C ARG A 93 -19.70 3.11 -19.69
N GLU A 94 -18.94 2.35 -18.94
CA GLU A 94 -17.78 2.82 -18.19
C GLU A 94 -16.52 2.22 -18.83
N ASP A 95 -15.36 2.83 -18.60
CA ASP A 95 -14.07 2.24 -19.00
C ASP A 95 -13.57 1.34 -17.84
N PRO A 96 -13.88 0.02 -17.82
CA PRO A 96 -13.54 -0.85 -16.71
C PRO A 96 -12.03 -1.08 -16.62
N LEU A 97 -11.31 -1.02 -17.75
CA LEU A 97 -9.86 -1.22 -17.78
C LEU A 97 -9.16 -0.08 -17.04
N ARG A 98 -9.56 1.16 -17.33
CA ARG A 98 -9.02 2.33 -16.61
C ARG A 98 -9.24 2.22 -15.11
N LYS A 99 -10.46 1.87 -14.67
CA LYS A 99 -10.76 1.72 -13.24
C LYS A 99 -9.93 0.63 -12.56
N VAL A 100 -9.69 -0.49 -13.25
CA VAL A 100 -8.82 -1.56 -12.73
C VAL A 100 -7.37 -1.11 -12.62
N ILE A 101 -6.85 -0.38 -13.60
CA ILE A 101 -5.48 0.17 -13.56
C ILE A 101 -5.36 1.19 -12.42
N GLU A 102 -6.33 2.10 -12.25
CA GLU A 102 -6.33 3.07 -11.16
C GLU A 102 -6.34 2.37 -9.79
N ALA A 103 -7.15 1.31 -9.63
CA ALA A 103 -7.16 0.51 -8.39
C ALA A 103 -5.82 -0.20 -8.13
N LEU A 104 -5.17 -0.73 -9.17
CA LEU A 104 -3.86 -1.36 -9.06
C LEU A 104 -2.80 -0.35 -8.58
N MET A 105 -2.77 0.84 -9.19
CA MET A 105 -1.85 1.91 -8.79
C MET A 105 -2.14 2.41 -7.36
N HIS A 106 -3.41 2.47 -6.96
CA HIS A 106 -3.79 2.85 -5.60
C HIS A 106 -3.25 1.85 -4.57
N GLY A 107 -3.41 0.55 -4.82
CA GLY A 107 -2.89 -0.50 -3.94
C GLY A 107 -1.36 -0.48 -3.84
N TYR A 108 -0.66 -0.19 -4.94
CA TYR A 108 0.79 -0.02 -4.94
C TYR A 108 1.22 1.15 -4.04
N ALA A 109 0.59 2.33 -4.19
CA ALA A 109 0.86 3.50 -3.36
C ALA A 109 0.41 3.34 -1.89
N GLU A 110 -0.57 2.48 -1.60
CA GLU A 110 -0.94 2.12 -0.24
C GLU A 110 0.17 1.32 0.44
N ALA A 111 0.78 0.36 -0.26
CA ALA A 111 1.90 -0.42 0.27
C ALA A 111 3.13 0.45 0.62
N GLU A 112 3.44 1.46 -0.20
CA GLU A 112 4.53 2.42 0.07
C GLU A 112 4.26 3.29 1.32
N ARG A 113 3.01 3.56 1.65
CA ARG A 113 2.67 4.41 2.82
C ARG A 113 2.74 3.69 4.16
N ILE A 114 2.79 2.35 4.14
CA ILE A 114 2.85 1.52 5.36
C ILE A 114 4.32 1.26 5.76
N GLU A 115 5.32 1.78 5.03
CA GLU A 115 6.70 1.80 5.51
C GLU A 115 6.78 2.63 6.82
N PRO A 116 7.23 2.07 7.96
CA PRO A 116 7.63 2.90 9.08
C PRO A 116 8.80 3.73 8.59
N GLY A 117 8.61 5.05 8.53
CA GLY A 117 9.66 5.99 8.15
C GLY A 117 10.95 5.62 8.86
N HIS A 118 12.00 5.39 8.07
CA HIS A 118 13.35 5.45 8.60
C HIS A 118 13.48 6.78 9.34
N GLY A 119 13.59 6.70 10.65
CA GLY A 119 13.87 7.82 11.51
C GLY A 119 15.20 8.43 11.09
N HIS A 120 15.13 9.50 10.34
CA HIS A 120 16.15 10.54 10.37
C HIS A 120 15.57 11.69 11.19
N ASP A 121 15.75 11.58 12.50
CA ASP A 121 15.97 12.75 13.34
C ASP A 121 17.14 13.52 12.74
N HIS A 122 16.83 14.61 12.06
CA HIS A 122 17.72 15.75 11.96
C HIS A 122 17.02 16.91 12.67
N ASP A 123 17.17 16.92 14.00
CA ASP A 123 17.39 18.18 14.71
C ASP A 123 18.55 18.89 14.01
N ASP A 124 18.27 20.00 13.32
CA ASP A 124 19.21 21.12 13.18
C ASP A 124 18.48 22.37 12.65
N GLN A 125 18.09 23.19 13.62
CA GLN A 125 18.13 24.65 13.63
C GLN A 125 18.48 25.36 12.31
N HIS A 126 17.47 25.96 11.67
CA HIS A 126 17.66 27.19 10.91
C HIS A 126 16.58 28.22 11.27
N GLY A 127 16.97 29.17 12.11
CA GLY A 127 16.21 30.37 12.40
C GLY A 127 16.00 31.19 11.14
N HIS A 128 14.73 31.43 10.80
CA HIS A 128 14.35 32.46 9.84
C HIS A 128 13.91 33.69 10.62
N ASP A 129 14.86 34.59 10.85
CA ASP A 129 14.61 35.98 11.21
C ASP A 129 13.86 36.67 10.05
N HIS A 130 12.55 36.80 10.19
CA HIS A 130 11.76 37.70 9.36
C HIS A 130 11.98 39.14 9.83
N HIS A 131 13.02 39.78 9.30
CA HIS A 131 13.20 41.23 9.39
C HIS A 131 11.99 41.95 8.79
N GLY A 132 11.28 42.67 9.67
CA GLY A 132 10.16 43.54 9.30
C GLY A 132 10.60 44.69 8.40
N HIS A 133 10.00 44.77 7.22
CA HIS A 133 10.06 45.96 6.37
C HIS A 133 9.08 47.02 6.91
N ALA A 134 9.61 47.96 7.68
CA ALA A 134 8.95 49.22 8.00
C ALA A 134 9.10 50.21 6.83
N TYR A 135 7.99 50.59 6.21
CA TYR A 135 7.92 51.73 5.28
C TYR A 135 7.50 52.99 6.04
N PRO A 136 8.31 54.07 6.05
CA PRO A 136 7.84 55.37 6.49
C PRO A 136 7.28 56.15 5.28
N HIS A 137 5.97 56.36 5.25
CA HIS A 137 5.35 57.36 4.37
C HIS A 137 5.41 58.72 5.07
N HIS A 138 6.33 59.58 4.61
CA HIS A 138 6.27 61.02 4.86
C HIS A 138 5.57 61.68 3.66
N ASP A 139 4.37 62.21 3.90
CA ASP A 139 3.66 63.05 2.94
C ASP A 139 3.82 64.52 3.34
N HIS A 140 4.24 65.35 2.39
CA HIS A 140 4.57 66.75 2.57
C HIS A 140 3.89 67.59 1.48
N ARG A 141 3.26 68.68 1.94
CA ARG A 141 2.83 69.92 1.26
C ARG A 141 1.36 69.94 0.79
N HIS A 142 0.54 70.88 1.27
CA HIS A 142 0.53 72.35 1.03
C HIS A 142 0.36 72.71 -0.44
#